data_AF-A0A2V9YSY4-F1
#
_entry.id   AF-A0A2V9YSY4-F1
#
_cell.length_a   1.000
_cell.length_b   1.000
_cell.length_c   1.000
_cell.angle_alpha   90.00
_cell.angle_beta   90.00
_cell.angle_gamma   90.00
#
_symmetry.space_group_name_H-M   'P 1'
#
loop_
_entity.id
_entity.type
_entity.pdbx_description
1 polymer ?
#
loop_
_entity_poly.entity_id
_entity_poly.type
_entity_poly.pdbx_seq_one_letter_code
_entity_poly.pdbx_strand_id
1 'polypeptide(L)' 'NPLASNLGALIDVSEHPLLYRMGSAVDVFTIWVLILTGIGFACVSKLKRSTSLAVVFGWYALITLIGIGFAAAFS' A
#
# COMPACT_ATOMS: atom_id res chain seq x y z
N ASN A 1 -15.91 14.52 -9.99
CA ASN A 1 -14.47 14.83 -10.07
C ASN A 1 -13.73 13.73 -9.31
N PRO A 2 -13.16 12.70 -9.98
CA PRO A 2 -12.40 11.67 -9.28
C PRO A 2 -11.15 12.32 -8.65
N LEU A 3 -11.01 12.21 -7.34
CA LEU A 3 -9.85 12.72 -6.61
C LEU A 3 -8.65 11.81 -6.89
N ALA A 4 -7.58 12.37 -7.47
CA ALA A 4 -6.32 11.65 -7.71
C ALA A 4 -5.52 11.47 -6.41
N SER A 5 -6.04 10.65 -5.50
CA SER A 5 -5.39 10.32 -4.21
C SER A 5 -4.29 9.27 -4.34
N ASN A 6 -4.23 8.59 -5.49
CA ASN A 6 -3.24 7.57 -5.83
C ASN A 6 -2.59 7.85 -7.19
N LEU A 7 -1.41 7.27 -7.39
CA LEU A 7 -0.67 7.40 -8.65
C LEU A 7 -1.35 6.70 -9.84
N GLY A 8 -2.26 5.76 -9.56
CA GLY A 8 -3.04 5.04 -10.56
C GLY A 8 -3.95 5.96 -11.37
N ALA A 9 -4.39 7.08 -10.79
CA ALA A 9 -5.20 8.09 -11.48
C ALA A 9 -4.50 8.75 -12.69
N LEU A 10 -3.18 8.58 -12.82
CA LEU A 10 -2.38 9.08 -13.95
C LEU A 10 -2.21 8.04 -15.08
N ILE A 11 -2.67 6.80 -14.88
CA ILE A 11 -2.44 5.67 -15.78
C ILE A 11 -3.76 5.22 -16.38
N ASP A 12 -3.81 5.02 -17.69
CA ASP A 12 -4.98 4.44 -18.34
C ASP A 12 -5.07 2.94 -18.04
N VAL A 13 -6.20 2.53 -17.45
CA VAL A 13 -6.53 1.12 -17.13
C VAL A 13 -6.52 0.26 -18.38
N SER A 14 -6.96 0.81 -19.51
CA SER A 14 -7.16 0.06 -20.75
C SER A 14 -5.85 -0.29 -21.44
N GLU A 15 -4.80 0.52 -21.25
CA GLU A 15 -3.48 0.27 -21.84
C GLU A 15 -2.56 -0.50 -20.90
N HIS A 16 -2.59 -0.20 -19.60
CA HIS A 16 -1.63 -0.76 -18.63
C HIS A 16 -2.28 -1.16 -17.29
N PRO A 17 -3.07 -2.24 -17.25
CA PRO A 17 -3.83 -2.65 -16.06
C PRO A 17 -2.94 -2.99 -14.86
N LEU A 18 -1.74 -3.54 -15.10
CA LEU A 18 -0.76 -3.83 -14.03
C LEU A 18 -0.17 -2.55 -13.44
N LEU A 19 0.26 -1.60 -14.29
CA LEU A 19 0.82 -0.32 -13.83
C LEU A 19 -0.25 0.51 -13.10
N TYR A 20 -1.49 0.50 -13.59
CA TYR A 20 -2.62 1.14 -12.92
C TYR A 20 -2.82 0.58 -11.51
N ARG A 21 -2.76 -0.74 -11.33
CA ARG A 21 -2.90 -1.36 -10.00
C ARG A 21 -1.72 -1.06 -9.08
N MET A 22 -0.50 -1.05 -9.60
CA MET A 22 0.68 -0.65 -8.83
C MET A 22 0.59 0.83 -8.41
N GLY A 23 0.18 1.71 -9.32
CA GLY A 23 -0.04 3.12 -9.02
C GLY A 23 -1.19 3.34 -8.04
N SER A 24 -2.25 2.53 -8.12
CA SER A 24 -3.40 2.60 -7.21
C SER A 24 -3.07 2.12 -5.79
N ALA A 25 -2.10 1.21 -5.64
CA ALA A 25 -1.62 0.77 -4.34
C ALA A 25 -0.85 1.87 -3.59
N VAL A 26 -0.26 2.82 -4.32
CA VAL A 26 0.40 4.00 -3.73
C VAL A 26 -0.61 5.12 -3.58
N ASP A 27 -1.33 5.09 -2.45
CA ASP A 27 -2.36 6.07 -2.07
C ASP A 27 -1.95 6.81 -0.79
N VAL A 28 -2.14 8.13 -0.78
CA VAL A 28 -1.83 8.99 0.38
C VAL A 28 -2.59 8.57 1.64
N PHE A 29 -3.86 8.15 1.50
CA PHE A 29 -4.66 7.67 2.62
C PHE A 29 -4.14 6.34 3.15
N THR A 30 -3.70 5.44 2.28
CA THR A 30 -3.09 4.17 2.72
C THR A 30 -1.81 4.41 3.49
N ILE A 31 -0.94 5.33 3.04
CA ILE A 31 0.27 5.69 3.76
C ILE A 31 -0.07 6.25 5.15
N TRP A 32 -1.07 7.13 5.24
CA TRP A 32 -1.53 7.69 6.51
C TRP A 32 -2.05 6.61 7.47
N VAL A 33 -2.86 5.68 6.97
CA VAL A 33 -3.36 4.53 7.74
C VAL A 33 -2.20 3.69 8.27
N LEU A 34 -1.21 3.36 7.44
CA LEU A 34 -0.04 2.58 7.87
C LEU A 34 0.78 3.27 8.97
N ILE A 35 0.92 4.60 8.90
CA ILE A 35 1.56 5.39 9.94
C ILE A 35 0.77 5.30 11.25
N LEU A 36 -0.54 5.55 11.23
CA LEU A 36 -1.38 5.47 12.42
C LEU A 36 -1.41 4.05 13.00
N THR A 37 -1.48 3.02 12.17
CA THR A 37 -1.41 1.62 12.59
C THR A 37 -0.05 1.30 13.22
N GLY A 38 1.06 1.77 12.64
CA GLY A 38 2.40 1.60 13.23
C GLY A 38 2.55 2.28 14.59
N ILE A 39 1.97 3.47 14.76
CA ILE A 39 1.92 4.18 16.04
C ILE A 39 1.09 3.38 17.06
N GLY A 40 -0.11 2.94 16.69
CA GLY A 40 -0.96 2.12 17.55
C GLY A 40 -0.30 0.79 17.94
N PHE A 41 0.35 0.13 16.99
CA PHE A 41 1.10 -1.09 17.23
C PHE A 41 2.28 -0.87 18.20
N ALA A 42 2.98 0.26 18.11
CA ALA A 42 4.03 0.61 19.06
C ALA A 42 3.49 0.77 20.50
N CYS A 43 2.30 1.36 20.66
CA CYS A 43 1.65 1.51 21.97
C CYS A 43 1.32 0.16 22.62
N VAL A 44 0.85 -0.83 21.84
CA VAL A 44 0.45 -2.16 22.33
C VAL A 44 1.66 -3.08 22.55
N SER A 45 2.59 -3.11 21.59
CA SER A 45 3.74 -4.02 21.61
C SER A 45 4.89 -3.54 22.49
N LYS A 46 4.92 -2.26 22.87
CA LYS A 46 6.03 -1.60 23.58
C LYS A 46 7.38 -1.70 22.86
N LEU A 47 7.37 -2.00 21.56
CA LEU A 47 8.56 -1.99 20.72
C LEU A 47 8.95 -0.55 20.35
N LYS A 48 10.19 -0.36 19.89
CA LYS A 48 10.63 0.93 19.33
C LYS A 48 9.72 1.29 18.16
N ARG A 49 9.30 2.56 18.08
CA ARG A 49 8.44 3.06 16.98
C ARG A 49 8.97 2.71 15.58
N SER A 50 10.28 2.78 15.38
CA SER A 50 10.91 2.40 14.12
C SER A 50 10.69 0.92 13.77
N THR A 51 10.75 0.02 14.75
CA THR A 51 10.50 -1.42 14.54
C THR A 51 9.03 -1.66 14.25
N SER A 52 8.13 -1.01 14.99
CA SER A 52 6.68 -1.12 14.78
C SER A 52 6.26 -0.63 13.38
N LEU A 53 6.81 0.51 12.93
CA LEU A 53 6.58 1.00 11.57
C LEU A 53 7.16 0.04 10.53
N ALA A 54 8.39 -0.44 10.70
CA ALA A 54 9.00 -1.39 9.77
C ALA A 54 8.17 -2.68 9.61
N VAL A 55 7.62 -3.20 10.71
CA VAL A 55 6.74 -4.39 10.70
C VAL A 55 5.46 -4.11 9.91
N VAL A 56 4.77 -3.00 10.20
CA VAL A 56 3.50 -2.64 9.54
C VAL A 56 3.70 -2.39 8.04
N PHE A 57 4.70 -1.58 7.67
CA PHE A 57 5.02 -1.30 6.26
C PHE A 57 5.53 -2.55 5.54
N GLY A 58 6.36 -3.38 6.18
CA GLY A 58 6.86 -4.62 5.61
C GLY A 58 5.75 -5.62 5.33
N TRP A 59 4.80 -5.78 6.26
CA TRP A 59 3.66 -6.68 6.07
C TRP A 59 2.72 -6.20 4.97
N TYR A 60 2.44 -4.90 4.92
CA TYR A 60 1.66 -4.30 3.83
C TYR A 60 2.34 -4.50 2.47
N ALA A 61 3.63 -4.24 2.37
CA ALA A 61 4.39 -4.43 1.14
C ALA A 61 4.36 -5.89 0.67
N LEU A 62 4.48 -6.85 1.59
CA LEU A 62 4.41 -8.28 1.27
C LEU A 62 3.04 -8.68 0.70
N ILE A 63 1.94 -8.29 1.37
CA ILE A 63 0.58 -8.60 0.90
C ILE A 63 0.32 -7.94 -0.45
N THR A 64 0.73 -6.68 -0.62
CA THR A 64 0.58 -5.94 -1.88
C THR A 64 1.34 -6.63 -3.02
N LEU A 65 2.58 -7.06 -2.77
CA LEU A 65 3.40 -7.75 -3.78
C LEU A 65 2.81 -9.13 -4.14
N ILE A 66 2.29 -9.88 -3.17
CA ILE A 66 1.56 -11.13 -3.40
C ILE A 66 0.32 -10.86 -4.25
N GLY A 67 -0.49 -9.86 -3.90
CA GLY A 67 -1.69 -9.49 -4.64
C GLY A 67 -1.39 -9.09 -6.09
N ILE A 68 -0.32 -8.32 -6.32
CA ILE A 68 0.17 -7.97 -7.67
C ILE A 68 0.64 -9.24 -8.40
N GLY A 69 1.39 -10.13 -7.75
CA GLY A 69 1.87 -11.38 -8.33
C GLY A 69 0.74 -12.33 -8.73
N PHE A 70 -0.28 -12.48 -7.88
CA PHE A 70 -1.51 -13.21 -8.22
C PHE A 70 -2.24 -12.55 -9.37
N ALA A 71 -2.42 -11.22 -9.35
CA ALA A 71 -3.06 -10.52 -10.44
C ALA A 71 -2.30 -10.74 -11.76
N ALA A 72 -0.97 -10.64 -11.76
CA ALA A 72 -0.15 -10.89 -12.96
C ALA A 72 -0.21 -12.35 -13.45
N ALA A 73 -0.33 -13.31 -12.54
CA ALA A 73 -0.40 -14.73 -12.90
C ALA A 73 -1.76 -15.15 -13.49
N PHE A 74 -2.83 -14.42 -13.17
CA PHE A 74 -4.21 -14.76 -13.55
C PHE A 74 -4.93 -13.63 -14.32
N SER A 75 -4.22 -12.60 -14.79
CA SER A 75 -4.75 -11.49 -15.62
C SER A 75 -4.75 -11.81 -17.09
#